data_AF-A0A1B9JPR9-F1
#
_entry.id   AF-A0A1B9JPR9-F1
#
_cell.length_a   1.000
_cell.length_b   1.000
_cell.length_c   1.000
_cell.angle_alpha   90.00
_cell.angle_beta   90.00
_cell.angle_gamma   90.00
#
_symmetry.space_group_name_H-M   'P 1'
#
loop_
_entity.id
_entity.type
_entity.pdbx_description
1 polymer ?
#
loop_
_entity_poly.entity_id
_entity_poly.type
_entity_poly.pdbx_seq_one_letter_code
_entity_poly.pdbx_strand_id
1 'polypeptide(L)'
;MLLKKLSVLVSTLLISCMAFSAQNQQDINKTDKIMKAFLACDNQFFKQLALYKDGFNQYVDLTTADNVTYIPVESIESHDKNKVMFKKPFQYRGLTISGYQNVYLTTTASGQFYYWGFIVDNAIDDVKNALDTIHWSKFNTQIYTANTKIYDTQSHSPNWQDNPYSIDGVLPKIGNIEKSLYLEPISDKQSLVSCSIQGDVDKQILYVTRPDIKPILKKIELERKQKLKLDNKQKEIEQKRQFQPQVKPNHSLKNN
;
A
#
# COMPACT_ATOMS: atom_id res chain seq x y z
N MET A 1 -78.41 12.71 26.97
CA MET A 1 -77.83 11.67 26.09
C MET A 1 -76.87 12.34 25.12
N LEU A 2 -75.74 11.66 24.85
CA LEU A 2 -74.79 11.88 23.75
C LEU A 2 -73.70 12.97 23.92
N LEU A 3 -72.64 12.55 24.63
CA LEU A 3 -71.25 12.86 24.30
C LEU A 3 -70.93 12.51 22.83
N LYS A 4 -70.19 13.37 22.13
CA LYS A 4 -69.24 13.03 21.03
C LYS A 4 -68.20 14.16 20.93
N LYS A 5 -67.11 14.07 21.70
CA LYS A 5 -65.74 13.78 21.22
C LYS A 5 -65.30 14.62 20.01
N LEU A 6 -64.67 15.76 20.26
CA LEU A 6 -63.69 16.36 19.34
C LEU A 6 -62.31 15.99 19.86
N SER A 7 -61.72 14.94 19.27
CA SER A 7 -60.37 14.49 19.59
C SER A 7 -59.39 15.17 18.63
N VAL A 8 -58.51 15.96 19.23
CA VAL A 8 -57.13 16.28 18.85
C VAL A 8 -56.61 15.58 17.58
N LEU A 9 -56.21 16.35 16.58
CA LEU A 9 -55.27 15.92 15.55
C LEU A 9 -54.13 16.96 15.48
N VAL A 10 -53.13 16.77 16.34
CA VAL A 10 -51.84 17.46 16.28
C VAL A 10 -50.77 16.38 16.25
N SER A 11 -49.75 16.59 15.43
CA SER A 11 -48.47 15.85 15.37
C SER A 11 -48.45 14.52 14.61
N THR A 12 -48.04 14.60 13.33
CA THR A 12 -47.07 13.66 12.75
C THR A 12 -46.35 14.32 11.57
N LEU A 13 -45.20 14.95 11.83
CA LEU A 13 -44.27 15.40 10.79
C LEU A 13 -42.85 15.54 11.36
N LEU A 14 -42.32 14.49 11.98
CA LEU A 14 -40.91 14.41 12.41
C LEU A 14 -40.38 12.97 12.40
N ILE A 15 -40.31 12.31 11.23
CA ILE A 15 -39.49 11.10 11.10
C ILE A 15 -38.81 11.08 9.73
N SER A 16 -37.72 11.83 9.56
CA SER A 16 -36.84 11.66 8.38
C SER A 16 -35.40 12.12 8.56
N CYS A 17 -34.84 12.15 9.77
CA CYS A 17 -33.43 12.55 9.98
C CYS A 17 -32.51 11.49 10.62
N MET A 18 -32.99 10.29 10.97
CA MET A 18 -32.11 9.30 11.65
C MET A 18 -31.32 8.38 10.72
N ALA A 19 -31.58 8.37 9.41
CA ALA A 19 -30.92 7.43 8.48
C ALA A 19 -29.46 7.84 8.13
N PHE A 20 -29.09 9.11 8.25
CA PHE A 20 -27.75 9.57 7.88
C PHE A 20 -26.66 9.27 8.94
N SER A 21 -27.03 9.19 10.22
CA SER A 21 -26.05 8.96 11.31
C SER A 21 -25.60 7.50 11.42
N ALA A 22 -26.49 6.55 11.13
CA ALA A 22 -26.18 5.12 11.25
C ALA A 22 -25.13 4.65 10.22
N GLN A 23 -25.16 5.24 9.01
CA GLN A 23 -24.25 4.85 7.93
C GLN A 23 -22.81 5.33 8.20
N ASN A 24 -22.65 6.56 8.71
CA ASN A 24 -21.33 7.09 9.10
C ASN A 24 -20.69 6.30 10.25
N GLN A 25 -21.48 5.90 11.26
CA GLN A 25 -20.95 5.18 12.43
C GLN A 25 -20.50 3.75 12.09
N GLN A 26 -21.17 3.10 11.14
CA GLN A 26 -20.79 1.78 10.66
C GLN A 26 -19.50 1.81 9.82
N ASP A 27 -19.29 2.86 9.02
CA ASP A 27 -18.07 3.01 8.22
C ASP A 27 -16.84 3.35 9.06
N ILE A 28 -16.99 4.20 10.10
CA ILE A 28 -15.91 4.50 11.07
C ILE A 28 -15.39 3.21 11.72
N ASN A 29 -16.29 2.30 12.12
CA ASN A 29 -15.89 1.02 12.72
C ASN A 29 -15.07 0.15 11.76
N LYS A 30 -15.37 0.19 10.46
CA LYS A 30 -14.64 -0.59 9.44
C LYS A 30 -13.23 -0.04 9.21
N THR A 31 -13.08 1.28 9.02
CA THR A 31 -11.78 1.93 8.84
C THR A 31 -10.89 1.75 10.07
N ASP A 32 -11.46 1.85 11.28
CA ASP A 32 -10.72 1.62 12.53
C ASP A 32 -10.14 0.22 12.62
N LYS A 33 -10.90 -0.81 12.21
CA LYS A 33 -10.41 -2.20 12.20
C LYS A 33 -9.29 -2.42 11.19
N ILE A 34 -9.38 -1.81 10.01
CA ILE A 34 -8.32 -1.86 8.99
C ILE A 34 -7.06 -1.17 9.52
N MET A 35 -7.18 0.05 10.06
CA MET A 35 -6.05 0.82 10.57
C MET A 35 -5.40 0.15 11.79
N LYS A 36 -6.21 -0.41 12.70
CA LYS A 36 -5.68 -1.18 13.84
C LYS A 36 -4.88 -2.40 13.38
N ALA A 37 -5.36 -3.12 12.36
CA ALA A 37 -4.64 -4.27 11.80
C ALA A 37 -3.39 -3.85 11.02
N PHE A 38 -3.42 -2.70 10.35
CA PHE A 38 -2.26 -2.13 9.68
C PHE A 38 -1.08 -1.90 10.64
N LEU A 39 -1.33 -1.33 11.82
CA LEU A 39 -0.29 -0.99 12.80
C LEU A 39 0.47 -2.22 13.36
N ALA A 40 -0.01 -3.45 13.12
CA ALA A 40 0.68 -4.68 13.49
C ALA A 40 1.77 -5.10 12.48
N CYS A 41 1.84 -4.45 11.31
CA CYS A 41 2.80 -4.75 10.25
C CYS A 41 2.85 -6.24 9.87
N ASP A 42 1.68 -6.82 9.63
CA ASP A 42 1.53 -8.21 9.21
C ASP A 42 0.33 -8.42 8.25
N ASN A 43 0.01 -9.68 7.96
CA ASN A 43 -1.03 -10.01 6.99
C ASN A 43 -2.46 -9.70 7.43
N GLN A 44 -2.69 -9.35 8.70
CA GLN A 44 -4.02 -9.04 9.19
C GLN A 44 -4.57 -7.79 8.49
N PHE A 45 -3.71 -6.85 8.09
CA PHE A 45 -4.10 -5.71 7.28
C PHE A 45 -4.86 -6.12 6.02
N PHE A 46 -4.28 -7.02 5.22
CA PHE A 46 -4.90 -7.48 3.97
C PHE A 46 -6.17 -8.31 4.21
N LYS A 47 -6.22 -9.05 5.33
CA LYS A 47 -7.44 -9.78 5.74
C LYS A 47 -8.57 -8.82 6.10
N GLN A 48 -8.29 -7.76 6.87
CA GLN A 48 -9.29 -6.74 7.20
C GLN A 48 -9.71 -5.93 5.97
N LEU A 49 -8.78 -5.61 5.06
CA LEU A 49 -9.10 -4.99 3.78
C LEU A 49 -10.06 -5.85 2.94
N ALA A 50 -9.82 -7.16 2.86
CA ALA A 50 -10.72 -8.07 2.16
C ALA A 50 -12.12 -8.12 2.81
N LEU A 51 -12.17 -8.20 4.15
CA LEU A 51 -13.43 -8.28 4.90
C LEU A 51 -14.28 -7.02 4.76
N TYR A 52 -13.66 -5.84 4.68
CA TYR A 52 -14.36 -4.55 4.62
C TYR A 52 -14.22 -3.83 3.29
N LYS A 53 -13.90 -4.57 2.21
CA LYS A 53 -13.63 -4.05 0.87
C LYS A 53 -14.71 -3.09 0.36
N ASP A 54 -15.98 -3.47 0.48
CA ASP A 54 -17.10 -2.67 -0.04
C ASP A 54 -17.21 -1.31 0.64
N GLY A 55 -16.93 -1.25 1.95
CA GLY A 55 -16.90 -0.01 2.71
C GLY A 55 -15.65 0.83 2.42
N PHE A 56 -14.50 0.20 2.20
CA PHE A 56 -13.23 0.91 2.01
C PHE A 56 -13.03 1.42 0.56
N ASN A 57 -13.69 0.80 -0.42
CA ASN A 57 -13.62 1.18 -1.85
C ASN A 57 -14.06 2.62 -2.15
N GLN A 58 -14.82 3.24 -1.24
CA GLN A 58 -15.22 4.65 -1.35
C GLN A 58 -14.04 5.62 -1.18
N TYR A 59 -12.95 5.20 -0.54
CA TYR A 59 -11.77 6.02 -0.31
C TYR A 59 -10.69 5.78 -1.36
N VAL A 60 -10.48 4.52 -1.76
CA VAL A 60 -9.46 4.14 -2.74
C VAL A 60 -9.89 2.88 -3.48
N ASP A 61 -9.46 2.73 -4.73
CA ASP A 61 -9.71 1.49 -5.46
C ASP A 61 -8.93 0.33 -4.83
N LEU A 62 -9.57 -0.82 -4.71
CA LEU A 62 -8.94 -2.05 -4.22
C LEU A 62 -8.86 -3.09 -5.32
N THR A 63 -7.72 -3.77 -5.40
CA THR A 63 -7.54 -4.95 -6.25
C THR A 63 -7.64 -6.21 -5.41
N THR A 64 -8.23 -7.25 -5.99
CA THR A 64 -8.17 -8.61 -5.42
C THR A 64 -7.50 -9.54 -6.44
N ALA A 65 -6.38 -10.16 -6.07
CA ALA A 65 -5.66 -11.12 -6.88
C ALA A 65 -5.08 -12.23 -5.99
N ASP A 66 -5.09 -13.47 -6.48
CA ASP A 66 -4.64 -14.65 -5.72
C ASP A 66 -5.26 -14.74 -4.30
N ASN A 67 -6.55 -14.39 -4.16
CA ASN A 67 -7.30 -14.32 -2.90
C ASN A 67 -6.80 -13.26 -1.88
N VAL A 68 -6.02 -12.29 -2.33
CA VAL A 68 -5.53 -11.18 -1.49
C VAL A 68 -6.11 -9.87 -1.98
N THR A 69 -6.67 -9.08 -1.06
CA THR A 69 -7.15 -7.72 -1.36
C THR A 69 -6.15 -6.70 -0.87
N TYR A 70 -5.78 -5.75 -1.74
CA TYR A 70 -4.77 -4.73 -1.46
C TYR A 70 -5.05 -3.42 -2.21
N ILE A 71 -4.38 -2.35 -1.77
CA ILE A 71 -4.41 -1.04 -2.43
C ILE A 71 -3.34 -1.05 -3.52
N PRO A 72 -3.71 -1.00 -4.82
CA PRO A 72 -2.73 -0.98 -5.90
C PRO A 72 -2.05 0.38 -6.01
N VAL A 73 -0.78 0.37 -6.39
CA VAL A 73 -0.05 1.54 -6.90
C VAL A 73 0.40 1.21 -8.33
N GLU A 74 0.69 2.24 -9.13
CA GLU A 74 1.07 2.02 -10.54
C GLU A 74 2.38 1.22 -10.63
N SER A 75 3.37 1.55 -9.79
CA SER A 75 4.61 0.77 -9.70
C SER A 75 5.22 0.89 -8.30
N ILE A 76 5.49 -0.25 -7.67
CA ILE A 76 6.19 -0.28 -6.38
C ILE A 76 7.69 0.05 -6.50
N GLU A 77 8.25 -0.01 -7.72
CA GLU A 77 9.68 0.20 -7.98
C GLU A 77 10.01 1.62 -8.45
N SER A 78 9.00 2.44 -8.80
CA SER A 78 9.20 3.79 -9.33
C SER A 78 8.78 4.84 -8.31
N HIS A 79 9.71 5.74 -7.96
CA HIS A 79 9.55 6.70 -6.87
C HIS A 79 8.31 7.62 -6.99
N ASP A 80 7.95 8.00 -8.21
CA ASP A 80 6.82 8.88 -8.53
C ASP A 80 5.48 8.14 -8.66
N LYS A 81 5.51 6.81 -8.77
CA LYS A 81 4.35 5.94 -9.08
C LYS A 81 4.03 4.92 -7.99
N ASN A 82 4.75 5.01 -6.88
CA ASN A 82 4.63 4.11 -5.72
C ASN A 82 3.55 4.57 -4.72
N LYS A 83 2.74 5.56 -5.08
CA LYS A 83 1.71 6.15 -4.22
C LYS A 83 0.38 6.34 -4.93
N VAL A 84 -0.69 6.34 -4.15
CA VAL A 84 -2.04 6.69 -4.59
C VAL A 84 -2.69 7.61 -3.56
N MET A 85 -3.23 8.73 -4.02
CA MET A 85 -4.04 9.62 -3.18
C MET A 85 -5.47 9.10 -3.14
N PHE A 86 -6.13 9.22 -2.00
CA PHE A 86 -7.50 8.76 -1.84
C PHE A 86 -8.48 9.71 -2.54
N LYS A 87 -9.57 9.13 -3.07
CA LYS A 87 -10.70 9.84 -3.68
C LYS A 87 -11.29 10.88 -2.73
N LYS A 88 -11.29 10.54 -1.43
CA LYS A 88 -11.59 11.42 -0.30
C LYS A 88 -10.81 10.93 0.93
N PRO A 89 -10.38 11.81 1.84
CA PRO A 89 -9.73 11.40 3.07
C PRO A 89 -10.72 10.72 4.03
N PHE A 90 -10.20 9.96 5.00
CA PHE A 90 -10.96 9.46 6.14
C PHE A 90 -10.26 9.78 7.46
N GLN A 91 -11.01 9.72 8.55
CA GLN A 91 -10.51 10.02 9.89
C GLN A 91 -10.19 8.72 10.63
N TYR A 92 -9.06 8.69 11.34
CA TYR A 92 -8.70 7.62 12.26
C TYR A 92 -8.07 8.24 13.51
N ARG A 93 -8.75 8.16 14.66
CA ARG A 93 -8.27 8.74 15.94
C ARG A 93 -7.90 10.23 15.85
N GLY A 94 -8.65 11.00 15.06
CA GLY A 94 -8.38 12.43 14.82
C GLY A 94 -7.29 12.72 13.78
N LEU A 95 -6.71 11.68 13.17
CA LEU A 95 -5.79 11.80 12.05
C LEU A 95 -6.52 11.77 10.72
N THR A 96 -6.08 12.61 9.79
CA THR A 96 -6.61 12.67 8.42
C THR A 96 -5.77 11.81 7.50
N ILE A 97 -6.30 10.67 7.09
CA ILE A 97 -5.64 9.74 6.17
C ILE A 97 -6.00 10.10 4.73
N SER A 98 -5.01 10.46 3.92
CA SER A 98 -5.21 11.06 2.59
C SER A 98 -4.63 10.25 1.44
N GLY A 99 -3.77 9.28 1.72
CA GLY A 99 -3.18 8.45 0.67
C GLY A 99 -2.50 7.19 1.19
N TYR A 100 -1.93 6.45 0.26
CA TYR A 100 -1.22 5.20 0.52
C TYR A 100 0.04 5.13 -0.34
N GLN A 101 1.09 4.52 0.20
CA GLN A 101 2.35 4.27 -0.48
C GLN A 101 2.72 2.79 -0.36
N ASN A 102 3.30 2.23 -1.41
CA ASN A 102 3.83 0.87 -1.44
C ASN A 102 5.11 0.85 -2.27
N VAL A 103 6.23 0.59 -1.61
CA VAL A 103 7.57 0.73 -2.17
C VAL A 103 8.30 -0.60 -2.09
N TYR A 104 9.02 -0.94 -3.15
CA TYR A 104 10.01 -1.99 -3.17
C TYR A 104 11.32 -1.44 -3.72
N LEU A 105 12.39 -1.65 -2.96
CA LEU A 105 13.75 -1.28 -3.32
C LEU A 105 14.66 -2.48 -3.08
N THR A 106 15.69 -2.59 -3.91
CA THR A 106 16.79 -3.53 -3.72
C THR A 106 18.08 -2.76 -3.69
N THR A 107 18.99 -3.13 -2.79
CA THR A 107 20.36 -2.64 -2.85
C THR A 107 21.29 -3.83 -3.03
N THR A 108 22.40 -3.62 -3.74
CA THR A 108 23.39 -4.66 -4.03
C THR A 108 24.07 -5.22 -2.78
N ALA A 109 24.05 -4.49 -1.66
CA ALA A 109 24.72 -4.85 -0.42
C ALA A 109 23.78 -5.10 0.78
N SER A 110 22.49 -4.74 0.69
CA SER A 110 21.62 -4.61 1.88
C SER A 110 20.32 -5.41 1.81
N GLY A 111 20.14 -6.19 0.73
CA GLY A 111 18.98 -7.05 0.56
C GLY A 111 17.77 -6.33 -0.02
N GLN A 112 16.59 -6.82 0.34
CA GLN A 112 15.31 -6.35 -0.19
C GLN A 112 14.60 -5.50 0.85
N PHE A 113 13.95 -4.43 0.42
CA PHE A 113 13.23 -3.50 1.27
C PHE A 113 11.82 -3.29 0.74
N TYR A 114 10.83 -3.63 1.55
CA TYR A 114 9.43 -3.42 1.22
C TYR A 114 8.81 -2.51 2.27
N TYR A 115 8.27 -1.39 1.82
CA TYR A 115 7.52 -0.44 2.66
C TYR A 115 6.08 -0.36 2.19
N TRP A 116 5.14 -0.24 3.12
CA TRP A 116 3.75 0.02 2.79
C TRP A 116 3.09 0.83 3.89
N GLY A 117 2.34 1.86 3.54
CA GLY A 117 1.92 2.82 4.55
C GLY A 117 0.91 3.82 4.10
N PHE A 118 0.41 4.58 5.05
CA PHE A 118 -0.58 5.62 4.84
C PHE A 118 0.05 7.00 4.95
N ILE A 119 -0.33 7.86 4.01
CA ILE A 119 -0.03 9.28 4.05
C ILE A 119 -1.07 9.93 4.97
N VAL A 120 -0.58 10.68 5.95
CA VAL A 120 -1.37 11.33 7.00
C VAL A 120 -1.15 12.83 6.92
N ASP A 121 -2.21 13.61 6.76
CA ASP A 121 -2.18 15.07 6.69
C ASP A 121 -2.09 15.70 8.09
N ASN A 122 -1.12 15.21 8.87
CA ASN A 122 -0.82 15.66 10.22
C ASN A 122 0.70 15.68 10.42
N ALA A 123 1.19 16.55 11.31
CA ALA A 123 2.59 16.57 11.71
C ALA A 123 2.94 15.34 12.58
N ILE A 124 4.22 15.01 12.68
CA ILE A 124 4.70 13.84 13.43
C ILE A 124 4.19 13.82 14.87
N ASP A 125 4.22 14.95 15.56
CA ASP A 125 3.81 15.00 16.97
C ASP A 125 2.31 14.77 17.14
N ASP A 126 1.48 15.24 16.21
CA ASP A 126 0.04 14.94 16.20
C ASP A 126 -0.21 13.45 16.00
N VAL A 127 0.54 12.81 15.08
CA VAL A 127 0.46 11.36 14.85
C VAL A 127 0.85 10.57 16.09
N LYS A 128 1.95 10.95 16.76
CA LYS A 128 2.40 10.30 18.00
C LYS A 128 1.37 10.45 19.12
N ASN A 129 0.78 11.64 19.26
CA ASN A 129 -0.24 11.91 20.26
C ASN A 129 -1.53 11.10 20.01
N ALA A 130 -1.96 10.99 18.75
CA ALA A 130 -3.15 10.20 18.39
C ALA A 130 -2.94 8.68 18.50
N LEU A 131 -1.68 8.23 18.36
CA LEU A 131 -1.25 6.83 18.48
C LEU A 131 -0.46 6.60 19.77
N ASP A 132 -0.95 7.16 20.88
CA ASP A 132 -0.34 7.15 22.21
C ASP A 132 -0.02 5.75 22.78
N THR A 133 -0.76 4.72 22.35
CA THR A 133 -0.49 3.32 22.73
C THR A 133 0.75 2.73 22.05
N ILE A 134 1.32 3.42 21.05
CA ILE A 134 2.52 2.96 20.34
C ILE A 134 3.75 3.56 21.01
N HIS A 135 4.68 2.70 21.42
CA HIS A 135 5.96 3.12 21.96
C HIS A 135 6.92 3.52 20.82
N TRP A 136 6.85 4.79 20.42
CA TRP A 136 7.72 5.36 19.40
C TRP A 136 9.14 5.58 19.96
N SER A 137 10.10 4.94 19.31
CA SER A 137 11.53 5.13 19.54
C SER A 137 12.12 5.99 18.44
N LYS A 138 13.04 6.89 18.81
CA LYS A 138 13.74 7.72 17.82
C LYS A 138 14.70 6.83 17.01
N PHE A 139 14.50 6.77 15.71
CA PHE A 139 15.36 6.00 14.79
C PHE A 139 16.52 6.87 14.30
N ASN A 140 16.23 8.11 13.90
CA ASN A 140 17.23 9.14 13.61
C ASN A 140 16.69 10.53 13.99
N THR A 141 17.28 11.62 13.46
CA THR A 141 16.88 12.99 13.82
C THR A 141 15.40 13.29 13.53
N GLN A 142 14.79 12.66 12.53
CA GLN A 142 13.45 12.97 12.03
C GLN A 142 12.50 11.77 12.01
N ILE A 143 13.04 10.54 12.01
CA ILE A 143 12.28 9.30 11.85
C ILE A 143 12.12 8.61 13.20
N TYR A 144 10.94 8.05 13.42
CA TYR A 144 10.61 7.21 14.56
C TYR A 144 10.25 5.80 14.12
N THR A 145 10.56 4.82 14.95
CA THR A 145 10.19 3.42 14.74
C THR A 145 9.47 2.85 15.96
N ALA A 146 8.69 1.80 15.76
CA ALA A 146 8.00 1.08 16.82
C ALA A 146 7.80 -0.39 16.45
N ASN A 147 7.60 -1.24 17.46
CA ASN A 147 7.32 -2.67 17.28
C ASN A 147 8.34 -3.39 16.38
N THR A 148 9.60 -2.98 16.44
CA THR A 148 10.66 -3.57 15.61
C THR A 148 10.89 -5.02 16.01
N LYS A 149 10.92 -5.91 15.01
CA LYS A 149 11.16 -7.35 15.19
C LYS A 149 12.20 -7.86 14.21
N ILE A 150 12.98 -8.84 14.64
CA ILE A 150 13.96 -9.57 13.84
C ILE A 150 13.55 -11.04 13.70
N TYR A 151 13.89 -11.64 12.56
CA TYR A 151 13.72 -13.05 12.27
C TYR A 151 15.06 -13.59 11.76
N ASP A 152 15.65 -14.51 12.52
CA ASP A 152 16.88 -15.20 12.14
C ASP A 152 16.52 -16.52 11.43
N THR A 153 16.77 -16.56 10.13
CA THR A 153 16.49 -17.73 9.28
C THR A 153 17.40 -18.93 9.56
N GLN A 154 18.52 -18.72 10.24
CA GLN A 154 19.52 -19.74 10.57
C GLN A 154 19.36 -20.26 12.00
N SER A 155 18.44 -19.69 12.79
CA SER A 155 18.12 -20.16 14.13
C SER A 155 17.57 -21.59 14.12
N HIS A 156 17.81 -22.34 15.20
CA HIS A 156 17.25 -23.69 15.37
C HIS A 156 15.72 -23.70 15.48
N SER A 157 15.12 -22.58 15.87
CA SER A 157 13.66 -22.38 15.92
C SER A 157 13.31 -20.97 15.44
N PRO A 158 13.31 -20.73 14.12
CA PRO A 158 13.11 -19.40 13.55
C PRO A 158 11.75 -18.80 13.91
N ASN A 159 11.75 -17.71 14.67
CA ASN A 159 10.57 -16.96 15.05
C ASN A 159 10.86 -15.45 15.05
N TRP A 160 9.78 -14.65 15.00
CA TRP A 160 9.90 -13.21 15.19
C TRP A 160 10.20 -12.89 16.65
N GLN A 161 11.28 -12.17 16.89
CA GLN A 161 11.70 -11.71 18.21
C GLN A 161 11.77 -10.19 18.22
N ASP A 162 11.59 -9.58 19.39
CA ASP A 162 11.71 -8.12 19.51
C ASP A 162 13.16 -7.70 19.22
N ASN A 163 13.33 -6.61 18.45
CA ASN A 163 14.63 -6.07 18.10
C ASN A 163 14.77 -4.63 18.63
N PRO A 164 15.23 -4.44 19.87
CA PRO A 164 15.43 -3.11 20.44
C PRO A 164 16.67 -2.40 19.87
N TYR A 165 17.47 -3.07 19.02
CA TYR A 165 18.74 -2.57 18.48
C TYR A 165 18.65 -2.17 17.01
N SER A 166 17.44 -1.94 16.48
CA SER A 166 17.30 -1.34 15.14
C SER A 166 17.75 0.12 15.19
N ILE A 167 18.81 0.40 14.44
CA ILE A 167 19.52 1.68 14.43
C ILE A 167 19.63 2.13 12.97
N ASP A 168 19.47 3.43 12.73
CA ASP A 168 19.62 4.00 11.40
C ASP A 168 21.01 3.72 10.79
N GLY A 169 21.03 3.45 9.49
CA GLY A 169 22.22 3.09 8.74
C GLY A 169 22.81 1.70 9.03
N VAL A 170 22.25 0.93 9.97
CA VAL A 170 22.68 -0.44 10.26
C VAL A 170 21.76 -1.42 9.55
N LEU A 171 22.33 -2.14 8.59
CA LEU A 171 21.58 -3.11 7.79
C LEU A 171 21.42 -4.43 8.54
N PRO A 172 20.28 -5.15 8.36
CA PRO A 172 20.17 -6.52 8.82
C PRO A 172 21.30 -7.38 8.24
N LYS A 173 21.94 -8.17 9.10
CA LYS A 173 22.95 -9.15 8.70
C LYS A 173 22.34 -10.16 7.72
N ILE A 174 23.15 -10.73 6.82
CA ILE A 174 22.76 -11.89 5.99
C ILE A 174 22.18 -12.99 6.89
N GLY A 175 21.07 -13.60 6.47
CA GLY A 175 20.29 -14.54 7.26
C GLY A 175 19.25 -13.90 8.19
N ASN A 176 19.26 -12.57 8.36
CA ASN A 176 18.28 -11.86 9.18
C ASN A 176 17.30 -11.04 8.34
N ILE A 177 16.06 -11.03 8.81
CA ILE A 177 14.98 -10.20 8.29
C ILE A 177 14.48 -9.32 9.44
N GLU A 178 14.23 -8.04 9.16
CA GLU A 178 13.63 -7.11 10.11
C GLU A 178 12.28 -6.62 9.60
N LYS A 179 11.36 -6.34 10.53
CA LYS A 179 10.16 -5.54 10.26
C LYS A 179 9.94 -4.51 11.36
N SER A 180 9.42 -3.35 11.01
CA SER A 180 9.11 -2.29 11.96
C SER A 180 7.98 -1.39 11.45
N LEU A 181 7.35 -0.65 12.36
CA LEU A 181 6.47 0.46 12.04
C LEU A 181 7.29 1.76 12.06
N TYR A 182 7.31 2.49 10.96
CA TYR A 182 7.97 3.77 10.77
C TYR A 182 6.98 4.92 10.82
N LEU A 183 7.46 6.05 11.32
CA LEU A 183 6.82 7.36 11.24
C LEU A 183 7.85 8.37 10.73
N GLU A 184 7.58 8.92 9.55
CA GLU A 184 8.51 9.78 8.79
C GLU A 184 7.80 11.07 8.37
N PRO A 185 8.49 12.22 8.32
CA PRO A 185 7.89 13.45 7.83
C PRO A 185 7.96 13.48 6.29
N ILE A 186 6.84 13.81 5.64
CA ILE A 186 6.82 14.19 4.22
C ILE A 186 6.98 15.71 4.09
N SER A 187 6.35 16.46 5.00
CA SER A 187 6.47 17.91 5.15
C SER A 187 6.11 18.32 6.59
N ASP A 188 6.16 19.61 6.92
CA ASP A 188 5.79 20.12 8.25
C ASP A 188 4.36 19.78 8.69
N LYS A 189 3.46 19.46 7.74
CA LYS A 189 2.04 19.16 7.99
C LYS A 189 1.61 17.79 7.49
N GLN A 190 2.54 16.97 7.03
CA GLN A 190 2.22 15.66 6.46
C GLN A 190 3.28 14.65 6.84
N SER A 191 2.83 13.47 7.26
CA SER A 191 3.67 12.38 7.70
C SER A 191 3.32 11.09 6.95
N LEU A 192 4.24 10.15 6.93
CA LEU A 192 4.04 8.78 6.46
C LEU A 192 4.10 7.85 7.68
N VAL A 193 3.03 7.08 7.90
CA VAL A 193 3.07 5.94 8.80
C VAL A 193 3.19 4.69 7.94
N SER A 194 4.33 4.01 7.98
CA SER A 194 4.61 2.87 7.11
C SER A 194 5.07 1.65 7.89
N CYS A 195 4.71 0.47 7.41
CA CYS A 195 5.31 -0.78 7.85
C CYS A 195 6.45 -1.15 6.91
N SER A 196 7.47 -1.81 7.44
CA SER A 196 8.59 -2.34 6.66
C SER A 196 8.72 -3.86 6.79
N ILE A 197 9.30 -4.50 5.77
CA ILE A 197 9.99 -5.78 5.89
C ILE A 197 11.27 -5.71 5.04
N GLN A 198 12.42 -5.93 5.68
CA GLN A 198 13.73 -5.62 5.10
C GLN A 198 14.83 -6.63 5.45
N GLY A 199 15.89 -6.68 4.64
CA GLY A 199 17.05 -7.55 4.85
C GLY A 199 17.10 -8.73 3.88
N ASP A 200 17.51 -9.90 4.37
CA ASP A 200 17.65 -11.13 3.58
C ASP A 200 16.29 -11.84 3.41
N VAL A 201 15.35 -11.14 2.77
CA VAL A 201 13.93 -11.52 2.73
C VAL A 201 13.68 -12.69 1.79
N ASP A 202 13.45 -13.88 2.34
CA ASP A 202 12.96 -15.03 1.56
C ASP A 202 11.48 -14.86 1.16
N LYS A 203 11.11 -15.44 0.00
CA LYS A 203 9.76 -15.35 -0.56
C LYS A 203 8.68 -15.98 0.33
N GLN A 204 8.98 -17.07 1.04
CA GLN A 204 8.00 -17.72 1.92
C GLN A 204 7.62 -16.80 3.08
N ILE A 205 8.61 -16.20 3.72
CA ILE A 205 8.40 -15.25 4.83
C ILE A 205 7.72 -13.98 4.33
N LEU A 206 8.16 -13.49 3.16
CA LEU A 206 7.57 -12.32 2.51
C LEU A 206 6.09 -12.53 2.23
N TYR A 207 5.70 -13.64 1.59
CA TYR A 207 4.30 -13.84 1.20
C TYR A 207 3.38 -14.15 2.40
N VAL A 208 3.94 -14.63 3.52
CA VAL A 208 3.18 -14.74 4.77
C VAL A 208 2.90 -13.37 5.38
N THR A 209 3.83 -12.42 5.30
CA THR A 209 3.70 -11.08 5.90
C THR A 209 3.00 -10.09 4.97
N ARG A 210 3.36 -10.14 3.68
CA ARG A 210 2.96 -9.30 2.55
C ARG A 210 2.40 -10.16 1.42
N PRO A 211 1.22 -10.78 1.63
CA PRO A 211 0.61 -11.65 0.64
C PRO A 211 0.26 -10.93 -0.67
N ASP A 212 0.16 -9.59 -0.64
CA ASP A 212 -0.06 -8.73 -1.81
C ASP A 212 1.13 -8.71 -2.78
N ILE A 213 2.35 -8.93 -2.29
CA ILE A 213 3.56 -8.85 -3.12
C ILE A 213 3.63 -9.98 -4.15
N LYS A 214 3.07 -11.17 -3.85
CA LYS A 214 3.08 -12.30 -4.79
C LYS A 214 2.39 -11.97 -6.12
N PRO A 215 1.11 -11.53 -6.15
CA PRO A 215 0.47 -11.15 -7.41
C PRO A 215 1.12 -9.91 -8.04
N ILE A 216 1.65 -8.96 -7.25
CA ILE A 216 2.33 -7.77 -7.79
C ILE A 216 3.61 -8.17 -8.54
N LEU A 217 4.49 -8.97 -7.95
CA LEU A 217 5.73 -9.42 -8.60
C LEU A 217 5.44 -10.25 -9.86
N LYS A 218 4.39 -11.08 -9.85
CA LYS A 218 3.94 -11.83 -11.02
C LYS A 218 3.52 -10.90 -12.16
N LYS A 219 2.80 -9.83 -11.85
CA LYS A 219 2.40 -8.79 -12.82
C LYS A 219 3.64 -8.09 -13.39
N ILE A 220 4.56 -7.64 -12.55
CA ILE A 220 5.80 -6.97 -12.97
C ILE A 220 6.64 -7.88 -13.88
N GLU A 221 6.80 -9.16 -13.51
CA GLU A 221 7.54 -10.13 -14.33
C GLU A 221 6.89 -10.33 -15.71
N LEU A 222 5.56 -10.39 -15.75
CA LEU A 222 4.82 -10.52 -17.01
C LEU A 222 4.99 -9.27 -17.90
N GLU A 223 4.87 -8.07 -17.33
CA GLU A 223 5.06 -6.81 -18.05
C GLU A 223 6.48 -6.68 -18.60
N ARG A 224 7.51 -7.05 -17.82
CA ARG A 224 8.90 -7.08 -18.29
C ARG A 224 9.09 -8.07 -19.44
N LYS A 225 8.53 -9.28 -19.34
CA LYS A 225 8.60 -10.28 -20.42
C LYS A 225 7.92 -9.78 -21.70
N GLN A 226 6.78 -9.10 -21.58
CA GLN A 226 6.08 -8.52 -22.73
C GLN A 226 6.89 -7.39 -23.38
N LYS A 227 7.45 -6.50 -22.57
CA LYS A 227 8.32 -5.42 -23.04
C LYS A 227 9.55 -5.96 -23.79
N LEU A 228 10.25 -6.94 -23.21
CA LEU A 228 11.40 -7.59 -23.86
C LEU A 228 11.03 -8.23 -25.20
N LYS A 229 9.86 -8.89 -25.28
CA LYS A 229 9.38 -9.46 -26.56
C LYS A 229 9.10 -8.38 -27.59
N LEU A 230 8.50 -7.26 -27.20
CA LEU A 230 8.22 -6.14 -28.09
C LEU A 230 9.52 -5.51 -28.60
N ASP A 231 10.47 -5.25 -27.71
CA ASP A 231 11.77 -4.66 -28.03
C ASP A 231 12.56 -5.56 -29.00
N ASN A 232 12.57 -6.88 -28.76
CA ASN A 232 13.22 -7.83 -29.66
C ASN A 232 12.55 -7.86 -31.05
N LYS A 233 11.22 -7.85 -31.11
CA LYS A 233 10.48 -7.79 -32.38
C LYS A 233 10.77 -6.50 -33.15
N GLN A 234 10.90 -5.36 -32.46
CA GLN A 234 11.28 -4.09 -33.09
C GLN A 234 12.69 -4.14 -33.67
N LYS A 235 13.66 -4.67 -32.91
CA LYS A 235 15.04 -4.86 -33.39
C LYS A 235 15.11 -5.76 -34.63
N GLU A 236 14.34 -6.85 -34.68
CA GLU A 236 14.25 -7.71 -35.87
C GLU A 236 13.68 -6.98 -37.10
N ILE A 237 12.65 -6.13 -36.90
CA ILE A 237 12.06 -5.33 -37.99
C ILE A 237 13.07 -4.29 -38.49
N GLU A 238 13.79 -3.63 -37.59
CA GLU A 238 14.84 -2.66 -37.94
C GLU A 238 15.99 -3.31 -38.71
N GLN A 239 16.46 -4.47 -38.26
CA GLN A 239 17.47 -5.25 -38.99
C GLN A 239 16.96 -5.64 -40.39
N LYS A 240 15.73 -6.16 -40.50
CA LYS A 240 15.15 -6.49 -41.82
C LYS A 240 15.02 -5.27 -42.73
N ARG A 241 14.77 -4.07 -42.19
CA ARG A 241 14.74 -2.81 -42.96
C ARG A 241 16.13 -2.36 -43.40
N GLN A 242 17.15 -2.54 -42.58
CA GLN A 242 18.53 -2.20 -42.93
C GLN A 242 19.13 -3.15 -44.00
N PHE A 243 18.65 -4.40 -44.07
CA PHE A 243 19.09 -5.40 -45.04
C PHE A 243 18.19 -5.50 -46.30
N GLN A 244 17.21 -4.62 -46.50
CA GLN A 244 16.47 -4.56 -47.77
C GLN A 244 17.31 -3.84 -48.84
N PRO A 245 17.67 -4.49 -49.96
CA PRO A 245 18.42 -3.83 -51.02
C PRO A 245 17.58 -2.72 -51.66
N GLN A 246 18.17 -1.54 -51.86
CA GLN A 246 17.57 -0.47 -52.67
C GLN A 246 17.29 -1.03 -54.08
N VAL A 247 16.03 -1.33 -54.38
CA VAL A 247 15.60 -1.64 -55.74
C VAL A 247 15.71 -0.34 -56.53
N LYS A 248 16.83 -0.15 -57.24
CA LYS A 248 16.95 0.93 -58.24
C LYS A 248 15.84 0.73 -59.28
N PRO A 249 15.05 1.78 -59.61
CA PRO A 249 14.07 1.67 -60.66
C PRO A 249 14.78 1.37 -61.98
N ASN A 250 14.41 0.25 -62.61
CA ASN A 250 14.93 -0.15 -63.90
C ASN A 250 14.34 0.80 -64.95
N HIS A 251 15.10 1.80 -65.40
CA HIS A 251 14.68 2.69 -66.47
C HIS A 251 14.81 1.94 -67.80
N SER A 252 13.81 1.13 -68.11
CA SER A 252 13.57 0.61 -69.46
C SER A 252 12.99 1.75 -70.31
N LEU A 253 13.86 2.45 -71.04
CA LEU A 253 13.44 3.28 -72.16
C LEU A 253 13.47 2.41 -73.42
N LYS A 254 12.26 2.13 -73.91
CA LYS A 254 11.99 1.52 -75.21
C LYS A 254 12.53 2.40 -76.35
N ASN A 255 13.26 1.73 -77.24
CA ASN A 255 13.43 1.89 -78.69
C ASN A 255 13.00 3.22 -79.37
N ASN A 256 13.95 3.77 -80.13
CA ASN A 256 13.70 4.32 -81.49
C ASN A 256 13.57 3.17 -82.49
#